data_AF-A0A1C6IBZ3-F1
#
_entry.id   AF-A0A1C6IBZ3-F1
#
_cell.length_a   1.000
_cell.length_b   1.000
_cell.length_c   1.000
_cell.angle_alpha   90.00
_cell.angle_beta   90.00
_cell.angle_gamma   90.00
#
_symmetry.space_group_name_H-M   'P 1'
#
loop_
_entity.id
_entity.type
_entity.pdbx_description
1 polymer ?
#
loop_
_entity_poly.entity_id
_entity_poly.type
_entity_poly.pdbx_seq_one_letter_code
_entity_poly.pdbx_strand_id
1 'polypeptide(L)'
;MTDRQKQWMIRILLGGLIGIAVLIPLGGIFNDLVSGGLLSSRTHFRLVSYDLAYLTGSAPLAFAIQLGLYFLMGAVVGVSTLPFADDGATLVLRSLAHFAATAAALTLLVVLCGWNWGEFWPVVLYLGLLAAVYLLIWLGRWVGWYVEIAAIRQKLGLSPGPSPLKWRESLPYLPFAALMCLVIPMAVRLTLDSPTPIFTAIYAMLILPVGGFFSGLFLGRRQGFCPLYPVMCALLTLCFVLLARLVSNVADGVMIPIALCSVLLGNGIGALLRMLKARRQAK
;
A
#
# COMPACT_ATOMS: atom_id res chain seq x y z
N MET A 1 -31.48 9.43 21.07
CA MET A 1 -30.56 8.84 20.08
C MET A 1 -30.69 9.65 18.80
N THR A 2 -29.60 10.16 18.24
CA THR A 2 -29.63 10.91 16.97
C THR A 2 -29.81 9.97 15.77
N ASP A 3 -30.33 10.46 14.65
CA ASP A 3 -30.49 9.65 13.42
C ASP A 3 -29.17 9.01 12.97
N ARG A 4 -28.07 9.74 13.16
CA ARG A 4 -26.71 9.23 12.93
C ARG A 4 -26.42 8.04 13.85
N GLN A 5 -26.64 8.15 15.15
CA GLN A 5 -26.42 7.03 16.08
C GLN A 5 -27.26 5.81 15.72
N LYS A 6 -28.52 6.02 15.30
CA LYS A 6 -29.41 4.95 14.84
C LYS A 6 -28.87 4.24 13.60
N GLN A 7 -28.40 5.00 12.61
CA GLN A 7 -27.78 4.45 11.40
C GLN A 7 -26.52 3.62 11.71
N TRP A 8 -25.66 4.10 12.61
CA TRP A 8 -24.47 3.37 13.05
C TRP A 8 -24.85 2.05 13.71
N MET A 9 -25.79 2.08 14.66
CA MET A 9 -26.25 0.89 15.36
C MET A 9 -26.83 -0.15 14.40
N ILE A 10 -27.69 0.26 13.45
CA ILE A 10 -28.27 -0.65 12.46
C ILE A 10 -27.18 -1.30 11.61
N ARG A 11 -26.19 -0.54 11.15
CA ARG A 11 -25.09 -1.05 10.33
C ARG A 11 -24.15 -1.99 11.09
N ILE A 12 -23.88 -1.69 12.37
CA ILE A 12 -23.12 -2.57 13.26
C ILE A 12 -23.86 -3.90 13.45
N LEU A 13 -25.15 -3.85 13.76
CA LEU A 13 -25.95 -5.04 14.01
C LEU A 13 -26.11 -5.90 12.75
N LEU A 14 -26.54 -5.30 11.64
CA LEU A 14 -26.69 -6.01 10.37
C LEU A 14 -25.34 -6.54 9.88
N GLY A 15 -24.30 -5.70 9.91
CA GLY A 15 -22.95 -6.09 9.53
C GLY A 15 -22.45 -7.25 10.37
N GLY A 16 -22.61 -7.20 11.69
CA GLY A 16 -22.19 -8.26 12.59
C GLY A 16 -22.96 -9.56 12.40
N LEU A 17 -24.28 -9.51 12.20
CA LEU A 17 -25.10 -10.70 11.91
C LEU A 17 -24.72 -11.33 10.56
N ILE A 18 -24.51 -10.52 9.53
CA ILE A 18 -24.01 -10.98 8.22
C ILE A 18 -22.60 -11.57 8.38
N GLY A 19 -21.75 -10.93 9.19
CA GLY A 19 -20.42 -11.42 9.53
C GLY A 19 -20.44 -12.82 10.11
N ILE A 20 -21.32 -13.07 11.09
CA ILE A 20 -21.55 -14.41 11.63
C ILE A 20 -22.01 -15.37 10.52
N ALA A 21 -23.04 -15.00 9.77
CA ALA A 21 -23.62 -15.88 8.74
C ALA A 21 -22.61 -16.28 7.65
N VAL A 22 -21.73 -15.36 7.26
CA VAL A 22 -20.70 -15.58 6.23
C VAL A 22 -19.45 -16.26 6.79
N LEU A 23 -19.02 -15.87 8.00
CA LEU A 23 -17.77 -16.38 8.58
C LEU A 23 -17.93 -17.74 9.27
N ILE A 24 -19.15 -18.19 9.60
CA ILE A 24 -19.36 -19.58 10.03
C ILE A 24 -18.92 -20.59 8.94
N PRO A 25 -19.45 -20.55 7.70
CA PRO A 25 -19.05 -21.51 6.67
C PRO A 25 -17.58 -21.32 6.27
N LEU A 26 -17.13 -20.07 6.07
CA LEU A 26 -15.74 -19.78 5.70
C LEU A 26 -14.77 -20.22 6.81
N GLY A 27 -15.07 -19.82 8.05
CA GLY A 27 -14.24 -20.10 9.19
C GLY A 27 -14.16 -21.59 9.49
N GLY A 28 -15.24 -22.35 9.27
CA GLY A 28 -15.17 -23.80 9.44
C GLY A 28 -14.31 -24.52 8.41
N ILE A 29 -14.16 -23.96 7.20
CA ILE A 29 -13.19 -24.43 6.20
C ILE A 29 -11.76 -24.06 6.63
N PHE A 30 -11.54 -22.83 7.11
CA PHE A 30 -10.22 -22.38 7.56
C PHE A 30 -9.74 -23.13 8.81
N ASN A 31 -10.63 -23.39 9.77
CA ASN A 31 -10.32 -24.15 10.98
C ASN A 31 -9.87 -25.58 10.64
N ASP A 32 -10.43 -26.20 9.61
CA ASP A 32 -10.02 -27.50 9.11
C ASP A 32 -8.68 -27.43 8.36
N LEU A 33 -8.52 -26.42 7.51
CA LEU A 33 -7.30 -26.18 6.74
C LEU A 33 -6.06 -26.05 7.64
N VAL A 34 -6.19 -25.30 8.74
CA VAL A 34 -5.13 -25.11 9.74
C VAL A 34 -4.85 -26.41 10.50
N SER A 35 -5.88 -27.25 10.70
CA SER A 35 -5.76 -28.53 11.42
C SER A 35 -5.20 -29.68 10.57
N GLY A 36 -4.76 -29.41 9.32
CA GLY A 36 -4.19 -30.41 8.42
C GLY A 36 -5.18 -31.11 7.48
N GLY A 37 -6.42 -30.63 7.37
CA GLY A 37 -7.47 -31.23 6.53
C GLY A 37 -7.12 -31.32 5.03
N LEU A 38 -6.24 -30.44 4.51
CA LEU A 38 -5.78 -30.50 3.11
C LEU A 38 -4.83 -31.67 2.83
N LEU A 39 -4.04 -32.08 3.83
CA LEU A 39 -3.04 -33.14 3.70
C LEU A 39 -3.64 -34.53 3.91
N SER A 40 -4.79 -34.62 4.59
CA SER A 40 -5.44 -35.87 4.96
C SER A 40 -6.40 -36.43 3.89
N SER A 41 -6.55 -35.76 2.74
CA SER A 41 -7.54 -36.10 1.69
C SER A 41 -9.00 -36.17 2.18
N ARG A 42 -9.28 -35.65 3.39
CA ARG A 42 -10.61 -35.53 3.99
C ARG A 42 -10.71 -34.16 4.64
N THR A 43 -11.30 -33.20 3.93
CA THR A 43 -11.67 -31.93 4.53
C THR A 43 -12.94 -32.12 5.36
N HIS A 44 -12.87 -31.91 6.67
CA HIS A 44 -14.02 -31.98 7.57
C HIS A 44 -14.37 -30.58 8.04
N PHE A 45 -15.59 -30.11 7.78
CA PHE A 45 -16.04 -28.81 8.28
C PHE A 45 -15.89 -28.74 9.81
N ARG A 46 -15.10 -27.78 10.30
CA ARG A 46 -14.81 -27.64 11.74
C ARG A 46 -15.36 -26.33 12.29
N LEU A 47 -16.53 -26.40 12.92
CA LEU A 47 -17.24 -25.21 13.42
C LEU A 47 -16.41 -24.36 14.41
N VAL A 48 -15.60 -24.98 15.27
CA VAL A 48 -14.82 -24.29 16.32
C VAL A 48 -13.33 -24.45 16.06
N SER A 49 -12.57 -23.36 16.12
CA SER A 49 -11.10 -23.38 15.99
C SER A 49 -10.46 -24.22 17.10
N TYR A 50 -9.52 -25.07 16.72
CA TYR A 50 -8.75 -25.90 17.65
C TYR A 50 -7.87 -25.05 18.55
N ASP A 51 -7.12 -24.11 17.98
CA ASP A 51 -6.25 -23.20 18.72
C ASP A 51 -7.04 -22.40 19.76
N LEU A 52 -8.22 -21.91 19.39
CA LEU A 52 -9.07 -21.16 20.31
C LEU A 52 -9.64 -22.05 21.42
N ALA A 53 -10.05 -23.28 21.09
CA ALA A 53 -10.49 -24.27 22.07
C ALA A 53 -9.36 -24.65 23.04
N TYR A 54 -8.13 -24.76 22.53
CA TYR A 54 -6.94 -25.02 23.33
C TYR A 54 -6.63 -23.85 24.27
N LEU A 55 -6.65 -22.61 23.77
CA LEU A 55 -6.40 -21.41 24.57
C LEU A 55 -7.43 -21.18 25.69
N THR A 56 -8.69 -21.52 25.43
CA THR A 56 -9.78 -21.31 26.38
C THR A 56 -10.01 -22.50 27.31
N GLY A 57 -9.48 -23.68 26.98
CA GLY A 57 -9.77 -24.94 27.67
C GLY A 57 -11.24 -25.39 27.58
N SER A 58 -12.06 -24.74 26.74
CA SER A 58 -13.51 -24.94 26.68
C SER A 58 -14.07 -24.67 25.29
N ALA A 59 -14.53 -25.72 24.61
CA ALA A 59 -15.13 -25.61 23.27
C ALA A 59 -16.35 -24.65 23.21
N PRO A 60 -17.28 -24.63 24.20
CA PRO A 60 -18.36 -23.65 24.22
C PRO A 60 -17.87 -22.20 24.34
N LEU A 61 -16.85 -21.96 25.17
CA LEU A 61 -16.28 -20.62 25.34
C LEU A 61 -15.54 -20.17 24.07
N ALA A 62 -14.76 -21.06 23.46
CA ALA A 62 -14.11 -20.80 22.17
C ALA A 62 -15.12 -20.46 21.08
N PHE A 63 -16.22 -21.21 20.99
CA PHE A 63 -17.28 -20.91 20.02
C PHE A 63 -17.92 -19.54 20.26
N ALA A 64 -18.21 -19.18 21.51
CA ALA A 64 -18.74 -17.86 21.85
C ALA A 64 -17.78 -16.72 21.47
N ILE A 65 -16.48 -16.88 21.75
CA ILE A 65 -15.45 -15.91 21.36
C ILE A 65 -15.35 -15.82 19.84
N GLN A 66 -15.35 -16.94 19.14
CA GLN A 66 -15.30 -17.00 17.68
C GLN A 66 -16.50 -16.29 17.04
N LEU A 67 -17.72 -16.51 17.55
CA LEU A 67 -18.90 -15.76 17.13
C LEU A 67 -18.77 -14.27 17.40
N GLY A 68 -18.20 -13.89 18.55
CA GLY A 68 -17.89 -12.49 18.87
C GLY A 68 -16.91 -11.86 17.88
N LEU A 69 -15.86 -12.59 17.48
CA LEU A 69 -14.88 -12.14 16.49
C LEU A 69 -15.51 -12.02 15.09
N TYR A 70 -16.39 -12.96 14.71
CA TYR A 70 -17.13 -12.89 13.44
C TYR A 70 -18.11 -11.72 13.42
N PHE A 71 -18.81 -11.48 14.52
CA PHE A 71 -19.66 -10.33 14.69
C PHE A 71 -18.86 -9.03 14.61
N LEU A 72 -17.72 -8.95 15.30
CA LEU A 72 -16.84 -7.77 15.27
C LEU A 72 -16.35 -7.48 13.85
N MET A 73 -15.88 -8.51 13.13
CA MET A 73 -15.42 -8.38 11.76
C MET A 73 -16.55 -7.92 10.83
N GLY A 74 -17.73 -8.52 10.97
CA GLY A 74 -18.93 -8.08 10.25
C GLY A 74 -19.34 -6.65 10.57
N ALA A 75 -19.26 -6.25 11.84
CA ALA A 75 -19.62 -4.91 12.29
C ALA A 75 -18.69 -3.85 11.70
N VAL A 76 -17.37 -4.07 11.73
CA VAL A 76 -16.40 -3.12 11.12
C VAL A 76 -16.61 -3.03 9.61
N VAL A 77 -16.94 -4.12 8.92
CA VAL A 77 -17.30 -4.11 7.50
C VAL A 77 -18.62 -3.36 7.27
N GLY A 78 -19.64 -3.57 8.11
CA GLY A 78 -20.95 -2.92 7.98
C GLY A 78 -20.89 -1.39 8.10
N VAL A 79 -19.96 -0.86 8.89
CA VAL A 79 -19.73 0.59 9.02
C VAL A 79 -18.70 1.14 8.05
N SER A 80 -18.08 0.31 7.21
CA SER A 80 -16.94 0.69 6.37
C SER A 80 -17.18 1.86 5.43
N THR A 81 -18.42 2.09 4.99
CA THR A 81 -18.76 3.22 4.11
C THR A 81 -18.96 4.55 4.84
N LEU A 82 -19.13 4.55 6.17
CA LEU A 82 -19.39 5.77 6.95
C LEU A 82 -18.18 6.70 7.00
N PRO A 83 -16.95 6.22 7.28
CA PRO A 83 -15.76 7.06 7.23
C PRO A 83 -15.55 7.75 5.89
N PHE A 84 -15.94 7.10 4.79
CA PHE A 84 -15.74 7.61 3.42
C PHE A 84 -16.80 8.62 2.96
N ALA A 85 -17.82 8.87 3.78
CA ALA A 85 -18.87 9.85 3.49
C ALA A 85 -18.48 11.29 3.89
N ASP A 86 -17.45 11.45 4.73
CA ASP A 86 -16.97 12.76 5.15
C ASP A 86 -16.01 13.40 4.12
N ASP A 87 -15.66 14.67 4.34
CA ASP A 87 -14.76 15.45 3.49
C ASP A 87 -13.44 15.85 4.20
N GLY A 88 -12.42 16.15 3.39
CA GLY A 88 -11.18 16.77 3.83
C GLY A 88 -10.39 15.97 4.88
N ALA A 89 -9.90 16.66 5.93
CA ALA A 89 -9.09 16.03 6.98
C ALA A 89 -9.87 15.02 7.83
N THR A 90 -11.18 15.22 7.98
CA THR A 90 -12.06 14.32 8.73
C THR A 90 -12.17 12.96 8.05
N LEU A 91 -12.29 12.95 6.71
CA LEU A 91 -12.22 11.72 5.91
C LEU A 91 -10.92 10.95 6.18
N VAL A 92 -9.78 11.64 6.10
CA VAL A 92 -8.46 11.02 6.29
C VAL A 92 -8.39 10.38 7.66
N LEU A 93 -8.68 11.14 8.71
CA LEU A 93 -8.59 10.65 10.08
C LEU A 93 -9.54 9.47 10.33
N ARG A 94 -10.80 9.57 9.91
CA ARG A 94 -11.80 8.53 10.16
C ARG A 94 -11.56 7.26 9.35
N SER A 95 -11.12 7.37 8.10
CA SER A 95 -10.79 6.20 7.27
C SER A 95 -9.52 5.50 7.77
N LEU A 96 -8.52 6.24 8.26
CA LEU A 96 -7.34 5.66 8.92
C LEU A 96 -7.68 5.01 10.26
N ALA A 97 -8.53 5.64 11.07
CA ALA A 97 -9.00 5.06 12.33
C ALA A 97 -9.79 3.77 12.07
N HIS A 98 -10.65 3.77 11.05
CA HIS A 98 -11.42 2.59 10.65
C HIS A 98 -10.52 1.49 10.07
N PHE A 99 -9.50 1.84 9.28
CA PHE A 99 -8.47 0.90 8.84
C PHE A 99 -7.76 0.24 10.03
N ALA A 100 -7.30 1.04 10.99
CA ALA A 100 -6.63 0.53 12.19
C ALA A 100 -7.54 -0.40 13.01
N ALA A 101 -8.81 -0.04 13.19
CA ALA A 101 -9.79 -0.88 13.88
C ALA A 101 -10.03 -2.21 13.14
N THR A 102 -10.14 -2.16 11.80
CA THR A 102 -10.34 -3.36 10.97
C THR A 102 -9.10 -4.24 10.96
N ALA A 103 -7.90 -3.66 10.90
CA ALA A 103 -6.64 -4.38 10.99
C ALA A 103 -6.50 -5.10 12.35
N ALA A 104 -6.85 -4.42 13.44
CA ALA A 104 -6.86 -5.02 14.78
C ALA A 104 -7.86 -6.18 14.88
N ALA A 105 -9.10 -5.99 14.41
CA ALA A 105 -10.12 -7.04 14.40
C ALA A 105 -9.70 -8.25 13.56
N LEU A 106 -9.13 -8.02 12.36
CA LEU A 106 -8.62 -9.07 11.49
C LEU A 106 -7.45 -9.81 12.14
N THR A 107 -6.53 -9.09 12.80
CA THR A 107 -5.38 -9.68 13.48
C THR A 107 -5.83 -10.56 14.64
N LEU A 108 -6.74 -10.06 15.48
CA LEU A 108 -7.34 -10.84 16.58
C LEU A 108 -8.01 -12.10 16.05
N LEU A 109 -8.80 -11.98 14.98
CA LEU A 109 -9.49 -13.13 14.39
C LEU A 109 -8.49 -14.18 13.88
N VAL A 110 -7.53 -13.76 13.07
CA VAL A 110 -6.55 -14.65 12.43
C VAL A 110 -5.66 -15.33 13.47
N VAL A 111 -5.16 -14.58 14.46
CA VAL A 111 -4.25 -15.11 15.49
C VAL A 111 -4.98 -16.02 16.46
N LEU A 112 -6.15 -15.60 16.99
CA LEU A 112 -6.87 -16.40 17.99
C LEU A 112 -7.47 -17.67 17.40
N CYS A 113 -7.85 -17.67 16.11
CA CYS A 113 -8.36 -18.86 15.44
C CYS A 113 -7.27 -19.76 14.84
N GLY A 114 -5.99 -19.39 14.96
CA GLY A 114 -4.86 -20.15 14.40
C GLY A 114 -4.69 -20.03 12.88
N TRP A 115 -5.41 -19.12 12.21
CA TRP A 115 -5.39 -18.96 10.74
C TRP A 115 -4.08 -18.37 10.19
N ASN A 116 -3.12 -18.09 11.06
CA ASN A 116 -1.75 -17.76 10.70
C ASN A 116 -0.78 -18.94 10.81
N TRP A 117 -1.24 -20.15 11.15
CA TRP A 117 -0.39 -21.33 11.36
C TRP A 117 0.75 -21.11 12.37
N GLY A 118 0.53 -20.24 13.36
CA GLY A 118 1.57 -19.85 14.33
C GLY A 118 2.68 -18.95 13.77
N GLU A 119 2.61 -18.59 12.48
CA GLU A 119 3.64 -17.82 11.79
C GLU A 119 3.31 -16.33 11.71
N PHE A 120 4.34 -15.50 11.62
CA PHE A 120 4.19 -14.04 11.50
C PHE A 120 3.79 -13.60 10.09
N TRP A 121 4.39 -14.21 9.06
CA TRP A 121 4.22 -13.79 7.66
C TRP A 121 2.79 -13.88 7.12
N PRO A 122 1.97 -14.91 7.45
CA PRO A 122 0.56 -14.94 7.06
C PRO A 122 -0.22 -13.73 7.58
N VAL A 123 0.04 -13.27 8.81
CA VAL A 123 -0.61 -12.06 9.36
C VAL A 123 -0.25 -10.84 8.52
N VAL A 124 1.02 -10.69 8.17
CA VAL A 124 1.49 -9.60 7.27
C VAL A 124 0.79 -9.68 5.91
N LEU A 125 0.60 -10.87 5.36
CA LEU A 125 -0.12 -11.05 4.10
C LEU A 125 -1.58 -10.60 4.20
N TYR A 126 -2.32 -11.02 5.24
CA TYR A 126 -3.70 -10.58 5.47
C TYR A 126 -3.80 -9.06 5.64
N LEU A 127 -2.89 -8.45 6.40
CA LEU A 127 -2.82 -7.00 6.58
C LEU A 127 -2.45 -6.27 5.29
N GLY A 128 -1.56 -6.84 4.48
CA GLY A 128 -1.20 -6.32 3.17
C GLY A 128 -2.37 -6.33 2.19
N LEU A 129 -3.14 -7.43 2.16
CA LEU A 129 -4.36 -7.52 1.35
C LEU A 129 -5.43 -6.53 1.83
N LEU A 130 -5.62 -6.39 3.13
CA LEU A 130 -6.52 -5.38 3.71
C LEU A 130 -6.10 -3.96 3.30
N ALA A 131 -4.81 -3.64 3.44
CA ALA A 131 -4.27 -2.34 3.04
C ALA A 131 -4.47 -2.08 1.54
N ALA A 132 -4.30 -3.10 0.70
CA ALA A 132 -4.57 -2.99 -0.74
C ALA A 132 -6.04 -2.67 -1.03
N VAL A 133 -7.00 -3.32 -0.36
CA VAL A 133 -8.43 -3.00 -0.49
C VAL A 133 -8.71 -1.56 -0.09
N TYR A 134 -8.18 -1.08 1.03
CA TYR A 134 -8.33 0.32 1.44
C TYR A 134 -7.70 1.29 0.45
N LEU A 135 -6.53 0.96 -0.08
CA LEU A 135 -5.86 1.77 -1.08
C LEU A 135 -6.69 1.86 -2.37
N LEU A 136 -7.33 0.77 -2.80
CA LEU A 136 -8.24 0.75 -3.96
C LEU A 136 -9.46 1.65 -3.74
N ILE A 137 -10.08 1.59 -2.56
CA ILE A 137 -11.21 2.46 -2.19
C ILE A 137 -10.77 3.94 -2.22
N TRP A 138 -9.62 4.24 -1.61
CA TRP A 138 -9.02 5.57 -1.63
C TRP A 138 -8.73 6.06 -3.05
N LEU A 139 -8.19 5.19 -3.90
CA LEU A 139 -7.88 5.52 -5.28
C LEU A 139 -9.14 5.82 -6.07
N GLY A 140 -10.21 5.02 -5.91
CA GLY A 140 -11.51 5.28 -6.54
C GLY A 140 -12.08 6.64 -6.14
N ARG A 141 -12.06 6.96 -4.83
CA ARG A 141 -12.49 8.27 -4.30
C ARG A 141 -11.65 9.41 -4.88
N TRP A 142 -10.33 9.24 -4.91
CA TRP A 142 -9.39 10.22 -5.43
C TRP A 142 -9.60 10.51 -6.92
N VAL A 143 -9.85 9.48 -7.75
CA VAL A 143 -10.18 9.65 -9.17
C VAL A 143 -11.46 10.47 -9.32
N GLY A 144 -12.51 10.17 -8.54
CA GLY A 144 -13.77 10.91 -8.55
C GLY A 144 -13.56 12.41 -8.27
N TRP A 145 -12.85 12.72 -7.19
CA TRP A 145 -12.52 14.10 -6.84
C TRP A 145 -11.67 14.81 -7.90
N TYR A 146 -10.72 14.11 -8.50
CA TYR A 146 -9.90 14.69 -9.55
C TYR A 146 -10.75 15.11 -10.75
N VAL A 147 -11.72 14.27 -11.16
CA VAL A 147 -12.68 14.58 -12.23
C VAL A 147 -13.60 15.73 -11.85
N GLU A 148 -14.14 15.76 -10.63
CA GLU A 148 -14.99 16.85 -10.13
C GLU A 148 -14.25 18.19 -10.14
N ILE A 149 -13.01 18.22 -9.64
CA ILE A 149 -12.16 19.42 -9.64
C ILE A 149 -11.89 19.88 -11.07
N ALA A 150 -11.58 18.96 -11.99
CA ALA A 150 -11.37 19.29 -13.39
C ALA A 150 -12.62 19.92 -14.03
N ALA A 151 -13.80 19.35 -13.75
CA ALA A 151 -15.07 19.88 -14.23
C ALA A 151 -15.39 21.27 -13.65
N ILE A 152 -15.13 21.49 -12.36
CA ILE A 152 -15.29 22.81 -11.72
C ILE A 152 -14.36 23.83 -12.36
N ARG A 153 -13.08 23.50 -12.56
CA ARG A 153 -12.11 24.41 -13.22
C ARG A 153 -12.57 24.76 -14.64
N GLN A 154 -13.03 23.76 -15.40
CA GLN A 154 -13.56 23.98 -16.74
C GLN A 154 -14.77 24.91 -16.73
N LYS A 155 -15.74 24.70 -15.82
CA LYS A 155 -16.91 25.56 -15.67
C LYS A 155 -16.57 26.99 -15.26
N LEU A 156 -15.49 27.17 -14.48
CA LEU A 156 -14.99 28.47 -14.07
C LEU A 156 -14.06 29.13 -15.11
N GLY A 157 -13.85 28.51 -16.28
CA GLY A 157 -12.92 29.02 -17.30
C GLY A 157 -11.45 29.03 -16.86
N LEU A 158 -11.11 28.27 -15.81
CA LEU A 158 -9.74 28.17 -15.31
C LEU A 158 -8.91 27.25 -16.18
N SER A 159 -7.60 27.52 -16.25
CA SER A 159 -6.65 26.63 -16.91
C SER A 159 -6.73 25.20 -16.33
N PRO A 160 -6.38 24.15 -17.10
CA PRO A 160 -6.35 22.79 -16.58
C PRO A 160 -5.48 22.66 -15.32
N GLY A 161 -5.91 21.83 -14.37
CA GLY A 161 -5.12 21.50 -13.19
C GLY A 161 -3.88 20.64 -13.54
N PRO A 162 -2.96 20.43 -12.57
CA PRO A 162 -1.82 19.54 -12.77
C PRO A 162 -2.29 18.12 -13.05
N SER A 163 -1.59 17.37 -13.91
CA SER A 163 -2.03 16.02 -14.32
C SER A 163 -2.08 15.03 -13.14
N PRO A 164 -2.88 13.94 -13.22
CA PRO A 164 -2.97 12.95 -12.14
C PRO A 164 -1.57 12.41 -11.82
N LEU A 165 -1.17 12.43 -10.54
CA LEU A 165 0.19 12.07 -10.09
C LEU A 165 1.34 12.79 -10.81
N LYS A 166 1.03 13.89 -11.52
CA LYS A 166 1.96 14.68 -12.33
C LYS A 166 2.72 13.87 -13.38
N TRP A 167 2.04 12.90 -13.99
CA TRP A 167 2.67 12.03 -15.01
C TRP A 167 3.13 12.84 -16.23
N ARG A 168 2.35 13.83 -16.69
CA ARG A 168 2.71 14.69 -17.84
C ARG A 168 3.91 15.57 -17.53
N GLU A 169 3.99 16.07 -16.29
CA GLU A 169 5.07 16.92 -15.81
C GLU A 169 6.35 16.12 -15.54
N SER A 170 6.23 14.83 -15.24
CA SER A 170 7.35 13.91 -15.05
C SER A 170 7.89 13.37 -16.38
N LEU A 171 7.05 13.31 -17.42
CA LEU A 171 7.38 12.74 -18.74
C LEU A 171 8.68 13.29 -19.35
N PRO A 172 8.97 14.62 -19.33
CA PRO A 172 10.20 15.16 -19.91
C PRO A 172 11.48 14.73 -19.17
N TYR A 173 11.35 14.24 -17.94
CA TYR A 173 12.48 13.76 -17.13
C TYR A 173 12.75 12.27 -17.34
N LEU A 174 11.85 11.53 -18.01
CA LEU A 174 12.03 10.10 -18.25
C LEU A 174 13.27 9.76 -19.10
N PRO A 175 13.65 10.52 -20.16
CA PRO A 175 14.87 10.23 -20.89
C PRO A 175 16.12 10.32 -20.00
N PHE A 176 16.18 11.31 -19.11
CA PHE A 176 17.26 11.43 -18.14
C PHE A 176 17.25 10.28 -17.13
N ALA A 177 16.08 9.92 -16.61
CA ALA A 177 15.93 8.77 -15.70
C ALA A 177 16.34 7.46 -16.38
N ALA A 178 15.98 7.24 -17.64
CA ALA A 178 16.38 6.06 -18.41
C ALA A 178 17.88 6.05 -18.67
N LEU A 179 18.47 7.20 -19.02
CA LEU A 179 19.90 7.33 -19.21
C LEU A 179 20.66 6.93 -17.94
N MET A 180 20.30 7.53 -16.80
CA MET A 180 20.91 7.23 -15.52
C MET A 180 20.60 5.79 -15.10
N CYS A 181 19.34 5.46 -14.84
CA CYS A 181 18.97 4.23 -14.13
C CYS A 181 19.12 2.94 -14.95
N LEU A 182 19.22 3.03 -16.28
CA LEU A 182 19.24 1.88 -17.18
C LEU A 182 20.40 1.91 -18.18
N VAL A 183 20.53 2.96 -18.99
CA VAL A 183 21.47 2.98 -20.13
C VAL A 183 22.93 2.99 -19.68
N ILE A 184 23.31 3.91 -18.80
CA ILE A 184 24.70 3.98 -18.29
C ILE A 184 25.14 2.69 -17.60
N PRO A 185 24.41 2.17 -16.60
CA PRO A 185 24.86 0.95 -15.92
C PRO A 185 24.86 -0.26 -16.85
N MET A 186 23.96 -0.32 -17.84
CA MET A 186 24.00 -1.35 -18.87
C MET A 186 25.20 -1.20 -19.82
N ALA A 187 25.50 0.00 -20.29
CA ALA A 187 26.62 0.26 -21.18
C ALA A 187 27.94 -0.16 -20.53
N VAL A 188 28.16 0.27 -19.28
CA VAL A 188 29.30 -0.12 -18.45
C VAL A 188 29.41 -1.64 -18.34
N ARG A 189 28.27 -2.31 -18.16
CA ARG A 189 28.22 -3.77 -18.04
C ARG A 189 28.63 -4.48 -19.33
N LEU A 190 28.23 -3.94 -20.47
CA LEU A 190 28.49 -4.54 -21.78
C LEU A 190 29.89 -4.23 -22.31
N THR A 191 30.50 -3.12 -21.88
CA THR A 191 31.82 -2.68 -22.40
C THR A 191 33.00 -3.16 -21.56
N LEU A 192 32.78 -3.57 -20.30
CA LEU A 192 33.85 -3.99 -19.41
C LEU A 192 33.85 -5.51 -19.25
N ASP A 193 34.87 -6.18 -19.80
CA ASP A 193 35.08 -7.64 -19.74
C ASP A 193 35.07 -8.19 -18.30
N SER A 194 35.47 -7.37 -17.35
CA SER A 194 35.15 -7.54 -15.94
C SER A 194 34.58 -6.22 -15.42
N PRO A 195 33.34 -6.18 -14.91
CA PRO A 195 32.85 -4.97 -14.25
C PRO A 195 33.75 -4.73 -13.06
N THR A 196 34.67 -3.78 -13.17
CA THR A 196 35.57 -3.49 -12.05
C THR A 196 34.68 -3.15 -10.85
N PRO A 197 34.89 -3.81 -9.69
CA PRO A 197 34.03 -3.61 -8.52
C PRO A 197 33.98 -2.14 -8.10
N ILE A 198 35.05 -1.40 -8.41
CA ILE A 198 35.20 0.03 -8.17
C ILE A 198 34.18 0.84 -8.98
N PHE A 199 34.05 0.64 -10.30
CA PHE A 199 33.13 1.45 -11.10
C PHE A 199 31.67 1.20 -10.70
N THR A 200 31.31 -0.07 -10.48
CA THR A 200 29.97 -0.45 -10.02
C THR A 200 29.66 0.16 -8.64
N ALA A 201 30.63 0.16 -7.72
CA ALA A 201 30.50 0.79 -6.41
C ALA A 201 30.37 2.32 -6.51
N ILE A 202 31.20 2.99 -7.32
CA ILE A 202 31.11 4.44 -7.55
C ILE A 202 29.75 4.79 -8.16
N TYR A 203 29.29 4.00 -9.13
CA TYR A 203 28.00 4.22 -9.75
C TYR A 203 26.86 4.09 -8.73
N ALA A 204 26.82 2.98 -7.99
CA ALA A 204 25.76 2.70 -7.01
C ALA A 204 25.76 3.67 -5.83
N MET A 205 26.92 4.04 -5.30
CA MET A 205 27.04 4.79 -4.05
C MET A 205 27.18 6.30 -4.24
N LEU A 206 27.59 6.75 -5.43
CA LEU A 206 27.79 8.18 -5.71
C LEU A 206 26.92 8.66 -6.88
N ILE A 207 27.09 8.09 -8.07
CA ILE A 207 26.45 8.64 -9.29
C ILE A 207 24.93 8.52 -9.21
N LEU A 208 24.43 7.32 -8.89
CA LEU A 208 23.00 7.03 -8.79
C LEU A 208 22.30 7.88 -7.72
N PRO A 209 22.77 7.96 -6.45
CA PRO A 209 22.10 8.76 -5.44
C PRO A 209 22.24 10.27 -5.70
N VAL A 210 23.39 10.76 -6.17
CA VAL A 210 23.57 12.19 -6.46
C VAL A 210 22.72 12.60 -7.67
N GLY A 211 22.80 11.85 -8.77
CA GLY A 211 22.00 12.11 -9.98
C GLY A 211 20.50 11.96 -9.71
N GLY A 212 20.11 10.93 -8.95
CA GLY A 212 18.75 10.73 -8.50
C GLY A 212 18.22 11.89 -7.66
N PHE A 213 18.98 12.30 -6.64
CA PHE A 213 18.64 13.42 -5.76
C PHE A 213 18.47 14.73 -6.53
N PHE A 214 19.46 15.14 -7.34
CA PHE A 214 19.38 16.43 -8.03
C PHE A 214 18.30 16.45 -9.10
N SER A 215 18.12 15.36 -9.86
CA SER A 215 17.03 15.29 -10.84
C SER A 215 15.66 15.37 -10.17
N GLY A 216 15.47 14.67 -9.04
CA GLY A 216 14.30 14.81 -8.18
C GLY A 216 14.11 16.25 -7.69
N LEU A 217 15.17 16.88 -7.17
CA LEU A 217 15.18 18.25 -6.66
C LEU A 217 14.74 19.27 -7.72
N PHE A 218 15.30 19.19 -8.93
CA PHE A 218 14.95 20.09 -10.02
C PHE A 218 13.49 19.93 -10.44
N LEU A 219 13.02 18.69 -10.61
CA LEU A 219 11.61 18.41 -10.92
C LEU A 219 10.71 18.94 -9.79
N GLY A 220 11.06 18.67 -8.53
CA GLY A 220 10.34 19.12 -7.35
C GLY A 220 10.20 20.65 -7.28
N ARG A 221 11.29 21.37 -7.58
CA ARG A 221 11.29 22.84 -7.60
C ARG A 221 10.41 23.43 -8.71
N ARG A 222 10.36 22.78 -9.88
CA ARG A 222 9.60 23.29 -11.05
C ARG A 222 8.14 22.88 -11.04
N GLN A 223 7.86 21.63 -10.68
CA GLN A 223 6.54 21.02 -10.83
C GLN A 223 5.90 20.65 -9.47
N GLY A 224 6.60 20.84 -8.35
CA GLY A 224 6.15 20.42 -7.03
C GLY A 224 6.37 18.90 -6.85
N PHE A 225 5.77 18.32 -5.82
CA PHE A 225 5.94 16.88 -5.57
C PHE A 225 5.35 16.06 -6.73
N CYS A 226 6.17 15.19 -7.31
CA CYS A 226 5.91 14.35 -8.48
C CYS A 226 6.21 12.88 -8.12
N PRO A 227 5.26 12.15 -7.51
CA PRO A 227 5.52 10.82 -6.93
C PRO A 227 5.83 9.74 -7.98
N LEU A 228 5.38 9.93 -9.23
CA LEU A 228 5.64 8.99 -10.32
C LEU A 228 7.12 8.94 -10.70
N TYR A 229 7.86 10.04 -10.59
CA TYR A 229 9.25 10.10 -11.01
C TYR A 229 10.18 9.17 -10.17
N PRO A 230 10.16 9.20 -8.83
CA PRO A 230 10.89 8.21 -8.02
C PRO A 230 10.54 6.76 -8.34
N VAL A 231 9.25 6.46 -8.57
CA VAL A 231 8.79 5.11 -8.92
C VAL A 231 9.36 4.68 -10.27
N MET A 232 9.33 5.56 -11.27
CA MET A 232 9.91 5.27 -12.59
C MET A 232 11.42 5.05 -12.53
N CYS A 233 12.16 5.82 -11.73
CA CYS A 233 13.59 5.58 -11.51
C CYS A 233 13.84 4.17 -10.91
N ALA A 234 13.08 3.79 -9.88
CA ALA A 234 13.18 2.47 -9.27
C ALA A 234 12.82 1.33 -10.25
N LEU A 235 11.78 1.51 -11.07
CA LEU A 235 11.40 0.53 -12.10
C LEU A 235 12.44 0.40 -13.21
N LEU A 236 13.05 1.51 -13.64
CA LEU A 236 14.15 1.48 -14.62
C LEU A 236 15.38 0.78 -14.05
N THR A 237 15.72 1.03 -12.78
CA THR A 237 16.79 0.29 -12.08
C THR A 237 16.45 -1.19 -11.92
N LEU A 238 15.19 -1.53 -11.62
CA LEU A 238 14.75 -2.93 -11.60
C LEU A 238 14.91 -3.59 -12.98
N CYS A 239 14.50 -2.90 -14.05
CA CYS A 239 14.71 -3.39 -15.42
C CYS A 239 16.19 -3.61 -15.71
N PHE A 240 17.06 -2.69 -15.30
CA PHE A 240 18.51 -2.88 -15.38
C PHE A 240 18.97 -4.13 -14.63
N VAL A 241 18.58 -4.30 -13.36
CA VAL A 241 18.99 -5.47 -12.54
C VAL A 241 18.54 -6.79 -13.19
N LEU A 242 17.32 -6.84 -13.72
CA LEU A 242 16.80 -8.02 -14.41
C LEU A 242 17.57 -8.32 -15.71
N LEU A 243 17.85 -7.31 -16.52
CA LEU A 243 18.61 -7.47 -17.76
C LEU A 243 20.09 -7.83 -17.47
N ALA A 244 20.69 -7.22 -16.46
CA ALA A 244 22.06 -7.51 -16.03
C ALA A 244 22.21 -8.96 -15.57
N ARG A 245 21.16 -9.53 -14.94
CA ARG A 245 21.11 -10.96 -14.57
C ARG A 245 21.11 -11.90 -15.77
N LEU A 246 20.60 -11.48 -16.92
CA LEU A 246 20.64 -12.30 -18.15
C LEU A 246 22.05 -12.41 -18.73
N VAL A 247 22.86 -11.37 -18.55
CA VAL A 247 24.21 -11.29 -19.12
C VAL A 247 25.28 -11.71 -18.08
N SER A 248 24.94 -11.71 -16.79
CA SER A 248 25.93 -11.96 -15.72
C SER A 248 25.28 -12.29 -14.37
N ASN A 249 25.96 -13.07 -13.51
CA ASN A 249 25.40 -13.53 -12.23
C ASN A 249 25.60 -12.56 -11.05
N VAL A 250 25.55 -11.25 -11.26
CA VAL A 250 25.80 -10.24 -10.19
C VAL A 250 24.50 -9.76 -9.55
N ALA A 251 24.55 -9.55 -8.23
CA ALA A 251 23.44 -9.11 -7.41
C ALA A 251 23.43 -7.57 -7.21
N ASP A 252 22.92 -6.82 -8.18
CA ASP A 252 22.85 -5.34 -8.12
C ASP A 252 21.53 -4.81 -7.50
N GLY A 253 20.80 -5.65 -6.76
CA GLY A 253 19.48 -5.32 -6.21
C GLY A 253 19.46 -4.13 -5.23
N VAL A 254 20.59 -3.83 -4.59
CA VAL A 254 20.74 -2.69 -3.65
C VAL A 254 20.58 -1.34 -4.37
N MET A 255 20.79 -1.27 -5.68
CA MET A 255 20.62 -0.03 -6.45
C MET A 255 19.15 0.44 -6.47
N ILE A 256 18.18 -0.48 -6.37
CA ILE A 256 16.75 -0.17 -6.43
C ILE A 256 16.33 0.75 -5.28
N PRO A 257 16.55 0.39 -3.99
CA PRO A 257 16.19 1.28 -2.88
C PRO A 257 17.03 2.57 -2.88
N ILE A 258 18.30 2.54 -3.33
CA ILE A 258 19.12 3.76 -3.45
C ILE A 258 18.49 4.73 -4.45
N ALA A 259 18.11 4.26 -5.64
CA ALA A 259 17.45 5.07 -6.66
C ALA A 259 16.13 5.65 -6.12
N LEU A 260 15.29 4.82 -5.51
CA LEU A 260 14.00 5.26 -4.96
C LEU A 260 14.19 6.33 -3.89
N CYS A 261 15.00 6.07 -2.86
CA CYS A 261 15.16 6.96 -1.71
C CYS A 261 15.80 8.29 -2.09
N SER A 262 16.86 8.26 -2.90
CA SER A 262 17.56 9.48 -3.33
C SER A 262 16.65 10.42 -4.14
N VAL A 263 15.93 9.87 -5.13
CA VAL A 263 15.01 10.63 -5.97
C VAL A 263 13.82 11.15 -5.17
N LEU A 264 13.27 10.33 -4.26
CA LEU A 264 12.16 10.72 -3.40
C LEU A 264 12.57 11.88 -2.47
N LEU A 265 13.74 11.80 -1.84
CA LEU A 265 14.28 12.86 -0.99
C LEU A 265 14.49 14.16 -1.78
N GLY A 266 15.14 14.07 -2.95
CA GLY A 266 15.35 15.22 -3.82
C GLY A 266 14.02 15.87 -4.22
N ASN A 267 13.06 15.07 -4.70
CA ASN A 267 11.75 15.55 -5.14
C ASN A 267 10.95 16.20 -4.01
N GLY A 268 10.96 15.59 -2.82
CA GLY A 268 10.35 16.14 -1.62
C GLY A 268 10.94 17.49 -1.20
N ILE A 269 12.26 17.59 -1.11
CA ILE A 269 12.95 18.85 -0.77
C ILE A 269 12.67 19.92 -1.82
N GLY A 270 12.72 19.57 -3.11
CA GLY A 270 12.44 20.51 -4.19
C GLY A 270 11.03 21.09 -4.11
N ALA A 271 10.06 20.24 -3.82
CA ALA A 271 8.67 20.63 -3.60
C ALA A 271 8.51 21.54 -2.38
N LEU A 272 9.16 21.20 -1.25
CA LEU A 272 9.15 22.00 -0.04
C LEU A 272 9.74 23.40 -0.27
N LEU A 273 10.89 23.50 -0.94
CA LEU A 273 11.52 24.78 -1.27
C LEU A 273 10.62 25.65 -2.15
N ARG A 274 9.90 25.05 -3.11
CA ARG A 274 8.90 25.77 -3.91
C ARG A 274 7.78 26.32 -3.03
N MET A 275 7.25 25.51 -2.10
CA MET A 275 6.19 25.93 -1.19
C MET A 275 6.65 27.08 -0.26
N LEU A 276 7.84 26.97 0.30
CA LEU A 276 8.42 28.02 1.15
C LEU A 276 8.63 29.33 0.39
N LYS A 277 9.11 29.26 -0.86
CA LYS A 277 9.28 30.43 -1.71
C LYS A 277 7.93 31.11 -2.00
N ALA A 278 6.90 30.34 -2.35
CA ALA A 278 5.56 30.87 -2.58
C ALA A 278 4.96 31.55 -1.33
N ARG A 279 5.15 30.96 -0.14
CA ARG A 279 4.69 31.55 1.13
C ARG A 279 5.39 32.86 1.47
N ARG A 280 6.68 32.99 1.17
CA ARG A 280 7.43 34.24 1.39
C ARG A 280 6.97 35.37 0.46
N GLN A 281 6.51 35.05 -0.74
CA GLN A 281 6.01 36.04 -1.70
C GLN A 281 4.57 36.49 -1.43
N ALA A 282 3.85 35.75 -0.57
CA ALA A 282 2.47 36.05 -0.18
C ALA A 282 2.37 36.81 1.15
N LYS A 283 3.50 37.07 1.82
CA LYS A 283 3.62 37.93 3.01
C LYS A 283 4.22 39.25 2.58
#